data_AF-A0A4D7B938-F1
#
_entry.id   AF-A0A4D7B938-F1
#
_cell.length_a   1.000
_cell.length_b   1.000
_cell.length_c   1.000
_cell.angle_alpha   90.00
_cell.angle_beta   90.00
_cell.angle_gamma   90.00
#
_symmetry.space_group_name_H-M   'P 1'
#
loop_
_entity.id
_entity.type
_entity.pdbx_description
1 polymer ?
#
loop_
_entity_poly.entity_id
_entity_poly.type
_entity_poly.pdbx_seq_one_letter_code
_entity_poly.pdbx_strand_id
1 'polypeptide(L)'
;MPKSPFAKRLDAVQAELAPLFRLHGFARHGRTFNRQTEDRLIQVVSLQMGQPAIGTLALLPAELAHLGRDLSGRFTVNLGVHLGEIWDCNNPRPAGHNLQDHHCQIRARLGELCRMPDAWWPLDQPSSPLAFDIGRRLVAIGLPFLDRFRCRDDIIRDWVAFNADERLLSSRARVDVAVLLATRGDAAGAVRLLGEQVRATPLKLHADYVRALARKLGLGELPT
;
A
#
# COMPACT_ATOMS: atom_id res chain seq x y z
N MET A 1 2.17 -29.14 -9.59
CA MET A 1 3.60 -28.79 -9.78
C MET A 1 4.28 -28.66 -8.42
N PRO A 2 5.52 -29.15 -8.25
CA PRO A 2 6.27 -28.99 -7.00
C PRO A 2 6.65 -27.51 -6.76
N LYS A 3 6.67 -27.08 -5.49
CA LYS A 3 7.13 -25.72 -5.11
C LYS A 3 8.61 -25.55 -5.43
N SER A 4 8.98 -24.39 -5.99
CA SER A 4 10.39 -24.03 -6.24
C SER A 4 11.20 -23.96 -4.92
N PRO A 5 12.54 -24.12 -4.98
CA PRO A 5 13.38 -23.96 -3.80
C PRO A 5 13.20 -22.61 -3.11
N PHE A 6 13.08 -21.52 -3.88
CA PHE A 6 12.82 -20.18 -3.34
C PHE A 6 11.47 -20.09 -2.65
N ALA A 7 10.42 -20.70 -3.20
CA ALA A 7 9.12 -20.75 -2.54
C ALA A 7 9.19 -21.48 -1.19
N LYS A 8 9.92 -22.60 -1.11
CA LYS A 8 10.14 -23.33 0.16
C LYS A 8 10.92 -22.49 1.18
N ARG A 9 11.94 -21.75 0.74
CA ARG A 9 12.73 -20.86 1.62
C ARG A 9 11.91 -19.69 2.14
N LEU A 10 11.09 -19.07 1.30
CA LEU A 10 10.17 -18.02 1.73
C LEU A 10 9.09 -18.56 2.68
N ASP A 11 8.60 -19.79 2.47
CA ASP A 11 7.67 -20.43 3.39
C ASP A 11 8.31 -20.64 4.78
N ALA A 12 9.61 -20.96 4.84
CA ALA A 12 10.36 -21.05 6.10
C ALA A 12 10.51 -19.68 6.79
N VAL A 13 10.90 -18.63 6.05
CA VAL A 13 10.95 -17.26 6.59
C VAL A 13 9.57 -16.83 7.11
N GLN A 14 8.50 -17.14 6.37
CA GLN A 14 7.13 -16.82 6.78
C GLN A 14 6.73 -17.57 8.05
N ALA A 15 7.14 -18.82 8.22
CA ALA A 15 6.85 -19.60 9.41
C ALA A 15 7.50 -18.99 10.67
N GLU A 16 8.73 -18.51 10.55
CA GLU A 16 9.46 -17.83 11.64
C GLU A 16 8.85 -16.47 12.01
N LEU A 17 8.30 -15.74 11.03
CA LEU A 17 7.63 -14.46 11.26
C LEU A 17 6.18 -14.60 11.78
N ALA A 18 5.55 -15.75 11.57
CA ALA A 18 4.14 -15.95 11.90
C ALA A 18 3.79 -15.73 13.39
N PRO A 19 4.61 -16.14 14.39
CA PRO A 19 4.37 -15.82 15.79
C PRO A 19 4.33 -14.32 16.07
N LEU A 20 5.24 -13.54 15.47
CA LEU A 20 5.26 -12.08 15.59
C LEU A 20 3.96 -11.47 15.06
N PHE A 21 3.54 -11.87 13.85
CA PHE A 21 2.30 -11.37 13.28
C PHE A 21 1.07 -11.72 14.12
N ARG A 22 1.01 -12.95 14.64
CA ARG A 22 -0.07 -13.40 15.54
C ARG A 22 -0.11 -12.56 16.82
N LEU A 23 1.04 -12.28 17.42
CA LEU A 23 1.16 -11.43 18.62
C LEU A 23 0.54 -10.05 18.40
N HIS A 24 0.66 -9.50 17.19
CA HIS A 24 0.12 -8.19 16.81
C HIS A 24 -1.25 -8.23 16.14
N GLY A 25 -1.99 -9.34 16.29
CA GLY A 25 -3.38 -9.47 15.87
C GLY A 25 -3.59 -9.76 14.39
N PHE A 26 -2.55 -10.11 13.64
CA PHE A 26 -2.70 -10.46 12.24
C PHE A 26 -3.10 -11.92 12.03
N ALA A 27 -4.10 -12.13 11.17
CA ALA A 27 -4.50 -13.43 10.63
C ALA A 27 -3.82 -13.70 9.28
N ARG A 28 -3.40 -14.94 9.05
CA ARG A 28 -2.67 -15.34 7.84
C ARG A 28 -3.62 -15.81 6.73
N HIS A 29 -3.38 -15.31 5.51
CA HIS A 29 -3.99 -15.75 4.26
C HIS A 29 -2.91 -15.92 3.18
N GLY A 30 -2.45 -17.16 2.97
CA GLY A 30 -1.36 -17.43 2.02
C GLY A 30 -0.05 -16.74 2.47
N ARG A 31 0.45 -15.82 1.65
CA ARG A 31 1.65 -14.98 1.93
C ARG A 31 1.34 -13.64 2.57
N THR A 32 0.07 -13.44 2.94
CA THR A 32 -0.43 -12.16 3.40
C THR A 32 -0.99 -12.30 4.80
N PHE A 33 -0.87 -11.24 5.57
CA PHE A 33 -1.29 -11.13 6.95
C PHE A 33 -2.18 -9.91 7.07
N ASN A 34 -3.40 -10.09 7.59
CA ASN A 34 -4.40 -9.04 7.69
C ASN A 34 -4.77 -8.85 9.16
N ARG A 35 -4.85 -7.61 9.63
CA ARG A 35 -5.52 -7.28 10.89
C ARG A 35 -6.54 -6.19 10.69
N GLN A 36 -7.63 -6.27 11.43
CA GLN A 36 -8.63 -5.22 11.47
C GLN A 36 -8.34 -4.30 12.66
N THR A 37 -8.36 -3.00 12.40
CA THR A 37 -8.30 -1.95 13.43
C THR A 37 -9.67 -1.76 14.08
N GLU A 38 -9.72 -1.05 15.21
CA GLU A 38 -11.00 -0.70 15.87
C GLU A 38 -11.93 0.11 14.95
N ASP A 39 -11.36 0.98 14.11
CA ASP A 39 -12.09 1.79 13.11
C ASP A 39 -12.42 0.99 11.83
N ARG A 40 -12.32 -0.35 11.88
CA ARG A 40 -12.61 -1.29 10.79
C ARG A 40 -11.75 -1.13 9.53
N LEU A 41 -10.63 -0.41 9.62
CA LEU A 41 -9.63 -0.40 8.56
C LEU A 41 -8.88 -1.72 8.56
N ILE A 42 -8.49 -2.22 7.38
CA ILE A 42 -7.69 -3.45 7.29
C ILE A 42 -6.25 -3.09 6.99
N GLN A 43 -5.35 -3.53 7.87
CA GLN A 43 -3.92 -3.41 7.69
C GLN A 43 -3.35 -4.72 7.17
N VAL A 44 -2.45 -4.61 6.19
CA VAL A 44 -1.94 -5.72 5.40
C VAL A 44 -0.43 -5.76 5.48
N VAL A 45 0.13 -6.95 5.72
CA VAL A 45 1.54 -7.26 5.51
C VAL A 45 1.64 -8.41 4.52
N SER A 46 2.29 -8.21 3.37
CA SER A 46 2.43 -9.25 2.34
C SER A 46 3.90 -9.57 2.05
N LEU A 47 4.22 -10.86 1.92
CA LEU A 47 5.51 -11.33 1.45
C LEU A 47 5.42 -11.59 -0.06
N GLN A 48 5.96 -10.70 -0.86
CA GLN A 48 5.90 -10.77 -2.31
C GLN A 48 7.20 -11.35 -2.88
N MET A 49 7.10 -12.47 -3.59
CA MET A 49 8.22 -13.05 -4.34
C MET A 49 8.57 -12.16 -5.53
N GLY A 50 9.88 -11.99 -5.76
CA GLY A 50 10.41 -11.35 -6.95
C GLY A 50 10.06 -12.15 -8.20
N GLN A 51 9.79 -11.43 -9.29
CA GLN A 51 9.55 -12.06 -10.59
C GLN A 51 10.88 -12.18 -11.35
N PRO A 52 11.05 -13.23 -12.16
CA PRO A 52 12.14 -13.28 -13.11
C PRO A 52 12.03 -12.10 -14.08
N ALA A 53 13.18 -11.67 -14.62
CA ALA A 53 13.17 -10.72 -15.73
C ALA A 53 12.35 -11.29 -16.90
N ILE A 54 11.49 -10.46 -17.51
CA ILE A 54 10.68 -10.88 -18.65
C ILE A 54 11.57 -10.92 -19.89
N GLY A 55 12.20 -12.08 -20.13
CA GLY A 55 12.94 -12.38 -21.36
C GLY A 55 14.15 -11.47 -21.62
N THR A 56 14.95 -11.84 -22.60
CA THR A 56 16.05 -11.04 -23.15
C THR A 56 15.50 -9.83 -23.92
N LEU A 57 14.80 -8.91 -23.24
CA LEU A 57 14.57 -7.58 -23.80
C LEU A 57 15.96 -6.97 -24.01
N ALA A 58 16.29 -6.69 -25.27
CA ALA A 58 17.52 -6.01 -25.66
C ALA A 58 17.78 -4.87 -24.66
N LEU A 59 19.03 -4.82 -24.15
CA LEU A 59 19.53 -3.88 -23.14
C LEU A 59 18.62 -2.66 -23.04
N LEU A 60 17.72 -2.66 -22.05
CA LEU A 60 16.93 -1.48 -21.75
C LEU A 60 17.92 -0.31 -21.59
N PRO A 61 17.60 0.89 -22.11
CA PRO A 61 18.39 2.08 -21.83
C PRO A 61 18.75 2.14 -20.35
N ALA A 62 19.94 2.66 -19.99
CA ALA A 62 20.40 2.66 -18.61
C ALA A 62 19.37 3.28 -17.64
N GLU A 63 18.56 4.24 -18.11
CA GLU A 63 17.48 4.84 -17.32
C GLU A 63 16.33 3.87 -17.03
N LEU A 64 16.10 2.88 -17.89
CA LEU A 64 15.04 1.86 -17.81
C LEU A 64 15.55 0.50 -17.32
N ALA A 65 16.86 0.36 -17.07
CA ALA A 65 17.48 -0.90 -16.64
C ALA A 65 16.84 -1.50 -15.36
N HIS A 66 16.26 -0.66 -14.50
CA HIS A 66 15.53 -1.10 -13.31
C HIS A 66 14.27 -1.94 -13.64
N LEU A 67 13.68 -1.79 -14.82
CA LEU A 67 12.52 -2.58 -15.29
C LEU A 67 12.92 -3.97 -15.80
N GLY A 68 14.19 -4.17 -16.13
CA GLY A 68 14.75 -5.45 -16.59
C GLY A 68 15.43 -6.25 -15.47
N ARG A 69 15.30 -5.83 -14.21
CA ARG A 69 16.00 -6.46 -13.08
C ARG A 69 15.42 -7.85 -12.81
N ASP A 70 16.27 -8.87 -12.87
CA ASP A 70 15.93 -10.21 -12.39
C ASP A 70 15.86 -10.20 -10.85
N LEU A 71 14.66 -10.49 -10.32
CA LEU A 71 14.41 -10.62 -8.89
C LEU A 71 14.19 -12.09 -8.47
N SER A 72 14.55 -13.04 -9.33
CA SER A 72 14.54 -14.46 -9.00
C SER A 72 15.33 -14.72 -7.73
N GLY A 73 14.72 -15.48 -6.82
CA GLY A 73 15.34 -15.78 -5.52
C GLY A 73 15.37 -14.61 -4.55
N ARG A 74 14.63 -13.53 -4.83
CA ARG A 74 14.43 -12.43 -3.89
C ARG A 74 12.96 -12.30 -3.51
N PHE A 75 12.70 -11.61 -2.42
CA PHE A 75 11.34 -11.23 -2.02
C PHE A 75 11.35 -9.88 -1.32
N THR A 76 10.17 -9.32 -1.15
CA THR A 76 9.98 -8.09 -0.39
C THR A 76 8.81 -8.22 0.58
N VAL A 77 8.74 -7.28 1.53
CA VAL A 77 7.70 -7.17 2.53
C VAL A 77 6.96 -5.87 2.28
N ASN A 78 5.72 -5.97 1.81
CA ASN A 78 4.86 -4.83 1.59
C ASN A 78 3.95 -4.62 2.80
N LEU A 79 3.68 -3.36 3.11
CA LEU A 79 2.76 -2.89 4.14
C LEU A 79 1.65 -2.11 3.45
N GLY A 80 0.42 -2.24 3.94
CA GLY A 80 -0.69 -1.47 3.40
C GLY A 80 -1.83 -1.24 4.36
N VAL A 81 -2.60 -0.20 4.09
CA VAL A 81 -3.86 0.13 4.78
C VAL A 81 -4.95 0.24 3.74
N HIS A 82 -5.97 -0.61 3.90
CA HIS A 82 -7.14 -0.66 3.05
C HIS A 82 -8.30 0.13 3.67
N LEU A 83 -8.87 1.00 2.83
CA LEU A 83 -9.97 1.90 3.14
C LEU A 83 -11.18 1.45 2.32
N GLY A 84 -12.14 0.77 2.98
CA GLY A 84 -13.27 0.13 2.31
C GLY A 84 -14.13 1.12 1.52
N GLU A 85 -14.39 2.30 2.08
CA GLU A 85 -15.16 3.36 1.43
C GLU A 85 -14.52 3.87 0.13
N ILE A 86 -13.19 3.86 0.05
CA ILE A 86 -12.46 4.24 -1.17
C ILE A 86 -12.49 3.09 -2.18
N TRP A 87 -12.40 1.86 -1.70
CA TRP A 87 -12.56 0.68 -2.55
C TRP A 87 -13.94 0.66 -3.22
N ASP A 88 -15.01 0.84 -2.47
CA ASP A 88 -16.40 0.82 -2.96
C ASP A 88 -16.69 1.98 -3.94
N CYS A 89 -15.95 3.08 -3.80
CA CYS A 89 -16.02 4.18 -4.76
C CYS A 89 -15.42 3.81 -6.12
N ASN A 90 -14.36 3.00 -6.14
CA ASN A 90 -13.60 2.69 -7.35
C ASN A 90 -13.91 1.31 -7.96
N ASN A 91 -14.61 0.45 -7.22
CA ASN A 91 -14.86 -0.92 -7.64
C ASN A 91 -16.36 -1.24 -7.57
N PRO A 92 -16.89 -2.00 -8.54
CA PRO A 92 -18.29 -2.41 -8.55
C PRO A 92 -18.62 -3.50 -7.53
N ARG A 93 -17.60 -4.16 -6.97
CA ARG A 93 -17.76 -5.25 -6.01
C ARG A 93 -17.06 -4.89 -4.70
N PRO A 94 -17.67 -5.20 -3.55
CA PRO A 94 -17.02 -5.01 -2.26
C PRO A 94 -15.74 -5.84 -2.18
N ALA A 95 -14.82 -5.38 -1.34
CA ALA A 95 -13.56 -6.06 -1.16
C ALA A 95 -13.79 -7.41 -0.46
N GLY A 96 -13.09 -8.46 -0.92
CA GLY A 96 -13.13 -9.76 -0.26
C GLY A 96 -12.39 -9.76 1.09
N HIS A 97 -12.49 -10.87 1.83
CA HIS A 97 -11.83 -11.00 3.13
C HIS A 97 -10.29 -11.13 3.04
N ASN A 98 -9.75 -11.60 1.92
CA ASN A 98 -8.32 -11.77 1.71
C ASN A 98 -7.75 -10.57 0.94
N LEU A 99 -7.47 -9.49 1.66
CA LEU A 99 -6.92 -8.27 1.06
C LEU A 99 -5.41 -8.38 0.85
N GLN A 100 -4.97 -8.03 -0.34
CA GLN A 100 -3.57 -7.95 -0.75
C GLN A 100 -3.10 -6.49 -0.72
N ASP A 101 -1.79 -6.27 -0.76
CA ASP A 101 -1.25 -4.91 -0.69
C ASP A 101 -1.71 -4.01 -1.86
N HIS A 102 -1.96 -4.58 -3.05
CA HIS A 102 -2.48 -3.82 -4.19
C HIS A 102 -3.96 -3.40 -4.03
N HIS A 103 -4.67 -3.94 -3.05
CA HIS A 103 -6.01 -3.46 -2.67
C HIS A 103 -5.95 -2.26 -1.71
N CYS A 104 -4.77 -1.90 -1.20
CA CYS A 104 -4.59 -0.85 -0.21
C CYS A 104 -4.38 0.53 -0.87
N GLN A 105 -4.85 1.58 -0.19
CA GLN A 105 -4.69 2.97 -0.60
C GLN A 105 -3.36 3.53 -0.09
N ILE A 106 -3.05 3.23 1.17
CA ILE A 106 -1.74 3.52 1.75
C ILE A 106 -0.88 2.29 1.55
N ARG A 107 0.28 2.46 0.92
CA ARG A 107 1.21 1.37 0.61
C ARG A 107 2.63 1.81 0.87
N ALA A 108 3.43 0.93 1.43
CA ALA A 108 4.86 1.11 1.57
C ALA A 108 5.56 -0.24 1.48
N ARG A 109 6.81 -0.24 1.06
CA ARG A 109 7.67 -1.41 1.21
C ARG A 109 8.51 -1.24 2.47
N LEU A 110 8.61 -2.27 3.30
CA LEU A 110 9.39 -2.20 4.54
C LEU A 110 10.85 -1.80 4.28
N GLY A 111 11.43 -2.29 3.19
CA GLY A 111 12.80 -1.92 2.81
C GLY A 111 12.98 -0.45 2.47
N GLU A 112 11.97 0.18 1.85
CA GLU A 112 11.96 1.61 1.54
C GLU A 112 11.81 2.45 2.82
N LEU A 113 10.91 2.05 3.73
CA LEU A 113 10.77 2.69 5.04
C LEU A 113 12.07 2.63 5.86
N CYS A 114 12.81 1.53 5.72
CA CYS A 114 14.13 1.35 6.34
C CYS A 114 15.27 2.09 5.60
N ARG A 115 14.98 2.79 4.49
CA ARG A 115 15.97 3.45 3.61
C ARG A 115 17.09 2.51 3.16
N MET A 116 16.76 1.25 2.91
CA MET A 116 17.74 0.27 2.43
C MET A 116 18.11 0.56 0.97
N PRO A 117 19.38 0.36 0.57
CA PRO A 117 19.78 0.51 -0.83
C PRO A 117 19.02 -0.41 -1.79
N ASP A 118 18.64 -1.60 -1.31
CA ASP A 118 17.80 -2.56 -2.03
C ASP A 118 16.63 -2.98 -1.14
N ALA A 119 15.41 -2.78 -1.61
CA ALA A 119 14.20 -3.12 -0.86
C ALA A 119 13.78 -4.60 -1.03
N TRP A 120 14.66 -5.43 -1.60
CA TRP A 120 14.47 -6.85 -1.85
C TRP A 120 15.50 -7.70 -1.09
N TRP A 121 15.01 -8.58 -0.22
CA TRP A 121 15.85 -9.52 0.51
C TRP A 121 16.17 -10.76 -0.33
N PRO A 122 17.42 -11.23 -0.32
CA PRO A 122 17.78 -12.46 -1.01
C PRO A 122 17.41 -13.70 -0.18
N LEU A 123 16.95 -14.76 -0.87
CA LEU A 123 16.58 -16.05 -0.27
C LEU A 123 17.73 -17.06 -0.30
N ASP A 124 18.95 -16.65 -0.65
CA ASP A 124 20.15 -17.50 -0.60
C ASP A 124 20.66 -17.71 0.85
N GLN A 125 20.30 -16.80 1.76
CA GLN A 125 20.64 -16.86 3.19
C GLN A 125 19.77 -17.85 3.99
N PRO A 126 20.25 -18.32 5.16
CA PRO A 126 19.43 -19.12 6.09
C PRO A 126 18.18 -18.36 6.55
N SER A 127 17.05 -19.07 6.68
CA SER A 127 15.75 -18.44 6.97
C SER A 127 15.67 -17.77 8.34
N SER A 128 16.31 -18.32 9.37
CA SER A 128 16.20 -17.80 10.75
C SER A 128 16.86 -16.43 10.94
N PRO A 129 18.13 -16.19 10.58
CA PRO A 129 18.74 -14.85 10.64
C PRO A 129 17.99 -13.81 9.80
N LEU A 130 17.52 -14.21 8.62
CA LEU A 130 16.75 -13.36 7.72
C LEU A 130 15.39 -12.97 8.32
N ALA A 131 14.66 -13.94 8.87
CA ALA A 131 13.40 -13.68 9.57
C ALA A 131 13.61 -12.81 10.82
N PHE A 132 14.71 -13.00 11.55
CA PHE A 132 15.05 -12.19 12.71
C PHE A 132 15.32 -10.72 12.33
N ASP A 133 16.11 -10.44 11.29
CA ASP A 133 16.34 -9.07 10.80
C ASP A 133 15.02 -8.41 10.35
N ILE A 134 14.22 -9.11 9.56
CA ILE A 134 12.92 -8.61 9.09
C ILE A 134 11.98 -8.36 10.27
N GLY A 135 11.92 -9.29 11.23
CA GLY A 135 11.10 -9.16 12.44
C GLY A 135 11.47 -7.93 13.26
N ARG A 136 12.77 -7.66 13.45
CA ARG A 136 13.24 -6.44 14.13
C ARG A 136 12.82 -5.17 13.40
N ARG A 137 12.92 -5.14 12.07
CA ARG A 137 12.50 -3.99 11.25
C ARG A 137 10.99 -3.80 11.26
N LEU A 138 10.22 -4.88 11.25
CA LEU A 138 8.76 -4.83 11.40
C LEU A 138 8.40 -4.20 12.75
N VAL A 139 8.99 -4.65 13.85
CA VAL A 139 8.71 -4.08 15.17
C VAL A 139 9.14 -2.62 15.28
N ALA A 140 10.34 -2.29 14.80
CA ALA A 140 10.90 -0.95 14.96
C ALA A 140 10.28 0.11 14.02
N ILE A 141 9.84 -0.30 12.82
CA ILE A 141 9.46 0.63 11.75
C ILE A 141 8.12 0.25 11.11
N GLY A 142 7.94 -1.03 10.74
CA GLY A 142 6.75 -1.47 9.99
C GLY A 142 5.43 -1.35 10.76
N LEU A 143 5.39 -1.83 11.99
CA LEU A 143 4.22 -1.76 12.86
C LEU A 143 3.92 -0.32 13.29
N PRO A 144 4.89 0.51 13.73
CA PRO A 144 4.66 1.93 13.96
C PRO A 144 4.10 2.67 12.73
N PHE A 145 4.59 2.36 11.53
CA PHE A 145 4.03 2.92 10.30
C PHE A 145 2.55 2.56 10.10
N LEU A 146 2.16 1.31 10.39
CA LEU A 146 0.76 0.89 10.32
C LEU A 146 -0.08 1.53 11.43
N ASP A 147 0.44 1.60 12.65
CA ASP A 147 -0.27 2.16 13.81
C ASP A 147 -0.53 3.67 13.66
N ARG A 148 0.32 4.37 12.90
CA ARG A 148 0.09 5.76 12.48
C ARG A 148 -1.20 5.93 11.65
N PHE A 149 -1.68 4.86 11.02
CA PHE A 149 -2.87 4.83 10.19
C PHE A 149 -3.91 3.84 10.73
N ARG A 150 -4.20 3.96 12.04
CA ARG A 150 -5.15 3.08 12.75
C ARG A 150 -6.61 3.50 12.63
N CYS A 151 -6.88 4.76 12.27
CA CYS A 151 -8.23 5.27 12.05
C CYS A 151 -8.25 6.37 10.98
N ARG A 152 -9.45 6.70 10.49
CA ARG A 152 -9.64 7.72 9.45
C ARG A 152 -9.16 9.10 9.87
N ASP A 153 -9.35 9.48 11.13
CA ASP A 153 -8.89 10.78 11.64
C ASP A 153 -7.37 10.88 11.65
N ASP A 154 -6.69 9.82 12.05
CA ASP A 154 -5.22 9.75 11.98
C ASP A 154 -4.76 9.83 10.51
N ILE A 155 -5.44 9.17 9.57
CA ILE A 155 -5.13 9.27 8.13
C ILE A 155 -5.35 10.67 7.58
N ILE A 156 -6.51 11.28 7.85
CA ILE A 156 -6.83 12.64 7.39
C ILE A 156 -5.81 13.62 7.97
N ARG A 157 -5.56 13.56 9.29
CA ARG A 157 -4.57 14.42 9.94
C ARG A 157 -3.20 14.22 9.32
N ASP A 158 -2.72 12.99 9.25
CA ASP A 158 -1.36 12.72 8.78
C ASP A 158 -1.21 13.10 7.31
N TRP A 159 -2.16 12.73 6.45
CA TRP A 159 -2.09 13.14 5.06
C TRP A 159 -2.24 14.63 4.89
N VAL A 160 -3.16 15.32 5.57
CA VAL A 160 -3.32 16.79 5.47
C VAL A 160 -2.10 17.52 6.03
N ALA A 161 -1.64 17.17 7.23
CA ALA A 161 -0.51 17.80 7.93
C ALA A 161 0.83 17.53 7.23
N PHE A 162 1.06 16.31 6.74
CA PHE A 162 2.26 15.98 5.96
C PHE A 162 2.41 16.89 4.73
N ASN A 163 1.31 17.37 4.12
CA ASN A 163 1.42 18.31 3.00
C ASN A 163 1.74 19.75 3.39
N ALA A 164 1.42 20.15 4.63
CA ALA A 164 1.73 21.48 5.11
C ALA A 164 3.25 21.67 5.15
N ASP A 165 3.98 20.62 5.53
CA ASP A 165 5.44 20.64 5.66
C ASP A 165 6.18 20.05 4.44
N GLU A 166 5.64 19.01 3.76
CA GLU A 166 6.34 18.28 2.67
C GLU A 166 5.90 18.63 1.23
N ARG A 167 5.13 19.71 1.03
CA ARG A 167 4.71 20.20 -0.31
C ARG A 167 3.99 19.14 -1.17
N LEU A 168 2.66 19.16 -1.05
CA LEU A 168 1.62 18.56 -1.92
C LEU A 168 1.30 17.07 -1.68
N LEU A 169 0.00 16.78 -1.48
CA LEU A 169 -0.54 15.42 -1.62
C LEU A 169 -0.18 14.91 -3.01
N SER A 170 0.27 13.67 -3.08
CA SER A 170 0.18 12.94 -4.34
C SER A 170 -1.27 13.04 -4.86
N SER A 171 -1.42 13.16 -6.17
CA SER A 171 -2.73 13.22 -6.86
C SER A 171 -3.70 12.14 -6.33
N ARG A 172 -3.19 10.94 -6.07
CA ARG A 172 -3.94 9.82 -5.50
C ARG A 172 -4.38 10.07 -4.04
N ALA A 173 -3.46 10.49 -3.18
CA ALA A 173 -3.77 10.78 -1.78
C ALA A 173 -4.79 11.91 -1.65
N ARG A 174 -4.78 12.92 -2.53
CA ARG A 174 -5.78 14.01 -2.52
C ARG A 174 -7.21 13.52 -2.76
N VAL A 175 -7.40 12.65 -3.75
CA VAL A 175 -8.71 12.05 -4.04
C VAL A 175 -9.15 11.17 -2.88
N ASP A 176 -8.22 10.35 -2.35
CA ASP A 176 -8.50 9.45 -1.25
C ASP A 176 -8.94 10.20 0.02
N VAL A 177 -8.24 11.27 0.43
CA VAL A 177 -8.65 12.14 1.56
C VAL A 177 -10.02 12.76 1.30
N ALA A 178 -10.29 13.23 0.09
CA ALA A 178 -11.58 13.85 -0.22
C ALA A 178 -12.76 12.86 -0.07
N VAL A 179 -12.58 11.59 -0.45
CA VAL A 179 -13.58 10.55 -0.21
C VAL A 179 -13.80 10.35 1.30
N LEU A 180 -12.73 10.32 2.11
CA LEU A 180 -12.84 10.21 3.57
C LEU A 180 -13.58 11.39 4.20
N LEU A 181 -13.32 12.62 3.73
CA LEU A 181 -14.02 13.82 4.22
C LEU A 181 -15.51 13.76 3.86
N ALA A 182 -15.84 13.40 2.62
CA ALA A 182 -17.22 13.30 2.15
C ALA A 182 -18.02 12.25 2.94
N THR A 183 -17.44 11.06 3.17
CA THR A 183 -18.12 9.98 3.92
C THR A 183 -18.32 10.31 5.39
N ARG A 184 -17.55 11.26 5.94
CA ARG A 184 -17.69 11.79 7.29
C ARG A 184 -18.57 13.04 7.39
N GLY A 185 -19.17 13.48 6.27
CA GLY A 185 -20.05 14.64 6.21
C GLY A 185 -19.34 15.98 6.03
N ASP A 186 -18.02 16.02 5.89
CA ASP A 186 -17.28 17.24 5.52
C ASP A 186 -17.29 17.43 3.99
N ALA A 187 -18.46 17.81 3.48
CA ALA A 187 -18.66 18.08 2.06
C ALA A 187 -17.79 19.26 1.58
N ALA A 188 -17.61 20.29 2.41
CA ALA A 188 -16.82 21.47 2.06
C ALA A 188 -15.34 21.13 1.86
N GLY A 189 -14.76 20.37 2.80
CA GLY A 189 -13.39 19.88 2.70
C GLY A 189 -13.18 18.96 1.50
N ALA A 190 -14.14 18.07 1.23
CA ALA A 190 -14.11 17.18 0.08
C ALA A 190 -14.15 17.95 -1.25
N VAL A 191 -15.09 18.88 -1.43
CA VAL A 191 -15.21 19.72 -2.63
C VAL A 191 -13.93 20.52 -2.88
N ARG A 192 -13.34 21.09 -1.83
CA ARG A 192 -12.08 21.83 -1.93
C ARG A 192 -10.96 20.96 -2.50
N LEU A 193 -10.73 19.77 -1.93
CA LEU A 193 -9.66 18.87 -2.37
C LEU A 193 -9.90 18.30 -3.77
N LEU A 194 -11.14 17.95 -4.14
CA LEU A 194 -11.46 17.48 -5.49
C LEU A 194 -11.31 18.61 -6.53
N GLY A 195 -11.70 19.84 -6.20
CA GLY A 195 -11.49 21.00 -7.06
C GLY A 195 -10.00 21.32 -7.28
N GLU A 196 -9.20 21.28 -6.21
CA GLU A 196 -7.74 21.36 -6.30
C GLU A 196 -7.16 20.25 -7.19
N GLN A 197 -7.67 19.01 -7.07
CA GLN A 197 -7.26 17.90 -7.92
C GLN A 197 -7.55 18.14 -9.40
N VAL A 198 -8.74 18.65 -9.72
CA VAL A 198 -9.14 18.96 -11.10
C VAL A 198 -8.22 20.03 -11.68
N ARG A 199 -7.95 21.12 -10.94
CA ARG A 199 -7.07 22.20 -11.41
C ARG A 199 -5.61 21.77 -11.57
N ALA A 200 -5.13 20.88 -10.71
CA ALA A 200 -3.74 20.42 -10.74
C ALA A 200 -3.48 19.34 -11.82
N THR A 201 -4.52 18.73 -12.40
CA THR A 201 -4.36 17.64 -13.36
C THR A 201 -4.44 18.15 -14.80
N PRO A 202 -3.42 17.92 -15.65
CA PRO A 202 -3.49 18.31 -17.07
C PRO A 202 -4.32 17.33 -17.91
N LEU A 203 -4.54 16.11 -17.42
CA LEU A 203 -5.28 15.05 -18.12
C LEU A 203 -6.79 15.22 -17.97
N LYS A 204 -7.46 15.61 -19.06
CA LYS A 204 -8.93 15.76 -19.10
C LYS A 204 -9.68 14.53 -18.59
N LEU A 205 -9.25 13.33 -18.98
CA LEU A 205 -9.87 12.08 -18.53
C LEU A 205 -9.85 11.92 -17.00
N HIS A 206 -8.75 12.33 -16.34
CA HIS A 206 -8.67 12.29 -14.88
C HIS A 206 -9.57 13.34 -14.24
N ALA A 207 -9.61 14.55 -14.80
CA ALA A 207 -10.52 15.60 -14.33
C ALA A 207 -12.00 15.18 -14.43
N ASP A 208 -12.37 14.53 -15.53
CA ASP A 208 -13.74 14.03 -15.75
C ASP A 208 -14.09 12.90 -14.76
N TYR A 209 -13.14 11.99 -14.49
CA TYR A 209 -13.28 10.99 -13.43
C TYR A 209 -13.52 11.65 -12.06
N VAL A 210 -12.72 12.66 -11.68
CA VAL A 210 -12.85 13.34 -10.39
C VAL A 210 -14.21 14.04 -10.25
N ARG A 211 -14.72 14.66 -11.33
CA ARG A 211 -16.08 15.24 -11.35
C ARG A 211 -17.17 14.18 -11.24
N ALA A 212 -17.02 13.04 -11.91
CA ALA A 212 -17.96 11.93 -11.78
C ALA A 212 -17.98 11.36 -10.35
N LEU A 213 -16.81 11.27 -9.71
CA LEU A 213 -16.68 10.87 -8.32
C LEU A 213 -17.38 11.86 -7.38
N ALA A 214 -17.22 13.17 -7.57
CA ALA A 214 -17.92 14.18 -6.76
C ALA A 214 -19.45 14.01 -6.81
N ARG A 215 -20.00 13.74 -8.00
CA ARG A 215 -21.43 13.43 -8.15
C ARG A 215 -21.83 12.14 -7.45
N LYS A 216 -21.02 11.07 -7.56
CA LYS A 216 -21.25 9.79 -6.85
C LYS A 216 -21.26 9.98 -5.32
N LEU A 217 -20.46 10.90 -4.80
CA LEU A 217 -20.40 11.26 -3.39
C LEU A 217 -21.51 12.22 -2.95
N GLY A 218 -22.40 12.67 -3.85
CA GLY A 218 -23.46 13.62 -3.53
C GLY A 218 -23.01 15.06 -3.31
N LEU A 219 -21.81 15.43 -3.79
CA LEU A 219 -21.20 16.75 -3.56
C LEU A 219 -21.61 17.81 -4.59
N GLY A 220 -22.38 17.43 -5.62
CA GLY A 220 -22.78 18.33 -6.71
C GLY A 220 -21.66 18.59 -7.71
N GLU A 221 -21.70 19.76 -8.35
CA GLU A 221 -20.67 20.19 -9.30
C GLU A 221 -19.45 20.79 -8.58
N LEU A 222 -18.26 20.40 -9.03
CA LEU A 222 -17.02 20.97 -8.51
C LEU A 222 -16.78 22.36 -9.14
N PRO A 223 -16.27 23.33 -8.36
CA PRO A 223 -15.91 24.63 -8.89
C PRO A 223 -14.84 24.49 -9.97
N THR A 224 -15.05 25.17 -11.10
CA THR A 224 -14.08 25.30 -12.20
C THR A 224 -12.78 25.95 -11.75
#